data_AF-A0A2G2XJ48-F1
#
_entry.id   AF-A0A2G2XJ48-F1
#
_cell.length_a   1.000
_cell.length_b   1.000
_cell.length_c   1.000
_cell.angle_alpha   90.00
_cell.angle_beta   90.00
_cell.angle_gamma   90.00
#
_symmetry.space_group_name_H-M   'P 1'
#
loop_
_entity.id
_entity.type
_entity.pdbx_description
1 polymer ?
#
loop_
_entity_poly.entity_id
_entity_poly.type
_entity_poly.pdbx_seq_one_letter_code
_entity_poly.pdbx_strand_id
1 'polypeptide(L)'
;MEIRKLRNQFFISGLAGDEIIRNRVADALYRRIRRAYKENKCFRVIIVIPLLPGFQGGLDDTGAATVRALMHWQYRTICKGSNSILHNLNALLGPKTRDYISFYGLRTYGQLSDVGPMFTNQVYVHSKVMIVDDRIALVGSSNINDRSLLGSRDSEICVVIEDKDFIDSTMDGKPWKAGKFACSLRVSLWAEHLGLRAEEICQVKDPVADSTYKDIWMATAKVGLVFLTLVDCLGRKAIRIILIP
;
A
#
# COMPACT_ATOMS: atom_id res chain seq x y z
N MET A 1 -14.07 -11.42 -7.56
CA MET A 1 -13.52 -10.44 -6.61
C MET A 1 -12.01 -10.56 -6.66
N GLU A 2 -11.26 -9.49 -6.45
CA GLU A 2 -9.81 -9.60 -6.23
C GLU A 2 -9.35 -8.55 -5.20
N ILE A 3 -8.33 -8.89 -4.40
CA ILE A 3 -7.60 -7.95 -3.53
C ILE A 3 -6.15 -7.94 -3.95
N ARG A 4 -5.51 -6.78 -3.87
CA ARG A 4 -4.06 -6.69 -3.91
C ARG A 4 -3.59 -5.85 -2.73
N LYS A 5 -3.16 -6.48 -1.62
CA LYS A 5 -2.37 -5.80 -0.58
C LYS A 5 -0.92 -5.80 -1.05
N LEU A 6 -0.28 -4.64 -0.98
CA LEU A 6 1.06 -4.43 -1.49
C LEU A 6 1.84 -3.63 -0.44
N ARG A 7 2.83 -4.25 0.21
CA ARG A 7 3.86 -3.52 0.98
C ARG A 7 5.10 -3.42 0.10
N ASN A 8 5.53 -2.22 -0.26
CA ASN A 8 6.80 -2.02 -0.98
C ASN A 8 7.52 -0.77 -0.49
N GLN A 9 8.85 -0.76 -0.55
CA GLN A 9 9.66 0.41 -0.20
C GLN A 9 9.53 1.53 -1.24
N PHE A 10 9.29 1.17 -2.51
CA PHE A 10 9.10 2.13 -3.59
C PHE A 10 7.88 1.77 -4.43
N PHE A 11 7.19 2.78 -4.93
CA PHE A 11 6.14 2.64 -5.94
C PHE A 11 6.39 3.61 -7.10
N ILE A 12 7.31 3.21 -7.98
CA ILE A 12 7.78 3.97 -9.15
C ILE A 12 7.49 3.13 -10.40
N SER A 13 6.48 3.52 -11.19
CA SER A 13 5.98 2.70 -12.30
C SER A 13 5.31 3.56 -13.37
N GLY A 14 5.30 3.09 -14.61
CA GLY A 14 4.69 3.81 -15.73
C GLY A 14 3.32 3.24 -16.12
N LEU A 15 2.41 4.12 -16.57
CA LEU A 15 1.25 3.72 -17.36
C LEU A 15 1.68 3.38 -18.80
N ALA A 16 0.80 2.80 -19.61
CA ALA A 16 1.03 2.65 -21.06
C ALA A 16 1.42 4.00 -21.70
N GLY A 17 2.47 4.01 -22.52
CA GLY A 17 3.02 5.21 -23.14
C GLY A 17 4.06 5.98 -22.32
N ASP A 18 4.37 5.59 -21.07
CA ASP A 18 5.48 6.19 -20.32
C ASP A 18 6.83 5.65 -20.83
N GLU A 19 7.59 6.48 -21.55
CA GLU A 19 8.90 6.13 -22.10
C GLU A 19 10.02 6.19 -21.06
N ILE A 20 9.83 6.96 -19.97
CA ILE A 20 10.85 7.20 -18.94
C ILE A 20 10.88 6.05 -17.94
N ILE A 21 9.71 5.65 -17.42
CA ILE A 21 9.59 4.49 -16.54
C ILE A 21 9.04 3.33 -17.34
N ARG A 22 9.82 2.26 -17.47
CA ARG A 22 9.52 1.13 -18.37
C ARG A 22 8.66 0.04 -17.73
N ASN A 23 8.78 -0.19 -16.43
CA ASN A 23 7.97 -1.21 -15.75
C ASN A 23 6.47 -0.82 -15.75
N ARG A 24 5.59 -1.83 -15.87
CA ARG A 24 4.14 -1.66 -16.12
C ARG A 24 3.25 -2.14 -14.97
N VAL A 25 3.75 -2.08 -13.73
CA VAL A 25 2.96 -2.47 -12.54
C VAL A 25 1.78 -1.52 -12.32
N ALA A 26 1.98 -0.20 -12.43
CA ALA A 26 0.90 0.78 -12.33
C ALA A 26 -0.11 0.64 -13.49
N ASP A 27 0.37 0.37 -14.71
CA ASP A 27 -0.50 0.10 -15.87
C ASP A 27 -1.37 -1.15 -15.66
N ALA A 28 -0.80 -2.24 -15.15
CA ALA A 28 -1.54 -3.46 -14.85
C ALA A 28 -2.62 -3.23 -13.79
N LEU A 29 -2.31 -2.48 -12.71
CA LEU A 29 -3.28 -2.06 -11.70
C LEU A 29 -4.37 -1.16 -12.30
N TYR A 30 -4.01 -0.14 -13.08
CA TYR A 30 -4.94 0.75 -13.77
C TYR A 30 -5.93 -0.03 -14.65
N ARG A 31 -5.43 -0.90 -15.53
CA ARG A 31 -6.26 -1.76 -16.39
C ARG A 31 -7.15 -2.70 -15.58
N ARG A 32 -6.64 -3.24 -14.47
CA ARG A 32 -7.40 -4.16 -13.60
C ARG A 32 -8.53 -3.46 -12.84
N ILE A 33 -8.29 -2.24 -12.33
CA ILE A 33 -9.31 -1.39 -11.70
C ILE A 33 -10.37 -1.00 -12.73
N ARG A 34 -9.95 -0.53 -13.90
CA ARG A 34 -10.85 -0.19 -15.02
C ARG A 34 -11.74 -1.36 -15.41
N ARG A 35 -11.21 -2.59 -15.43
CA ARG A 35 -11.99 -3.82 -15.66
C ARG A 35 -13.01 -4.07 -14.55
N ALA A 36 -12.60 -3.99 -13.27
CA ALA A 36 -13.51 -4.17 -12.14
C ALA A 36 -14.69 -3.20 -12.18
N TYR A 37 -14.40 -1.93 -12.44
CA TYR A 37 -15.39 -0.85 -12.53
C TYR A 37 -16.38 -1.09 -13.69
N LYS A 38 -15.90 -1.44 -14.88
CA LYS A 38 -16.76 -1.78 -16.04
C LYS A 38 -17.65 -3.01 -15.78
N GLU A 39 -17.14 -3.99 -15.05
CA GLU A 39 -17.86 -5.23 -14.70
C GLU A 39 -18.74 -5.08 -13.44
N ASN A 40 -18.78 -3.89 -12.82
CA ASN A 40 -19.42 -3.62 -11.52
C ASN A 40 -19.05 -4.64 -10.42
N LYS A 41 -17.78 -5.04 -10.36
CA LYS A 41 -17.26 -6.03 -9.40
C LYS A 41 -16.47 -5.36 -8.27
N CYS A 42 -16.73 -5.80 -7.04
CA CYS A 42 -15.90 -5.44 -5.89
C CYS A 42 -14.43 -5.86 -6.11
N PHE A 43 -13.53 -4.88 -5.96
CA PHE A 43 -12.09 -5.00 -6.19
C PHE A 43 -11.36 -3.93 -5.38
N ARG A 44 -10.33 -4.30 -4.63
CA ARG A 44 -9.58 -3.35 -3.79
C ARG A 44 -8.07 -3.52 -3.90
N VAL A 45 -7.38 -2.38 -3.98
CA VAL A 45 -5.91 -2.29 -4.02
C VAL A 45 -5.46 -1.44 -2.84
N ILE A 46 -4.71 -2.05 -1.93
CA ILE A 46 -4.20 -1.44 -0.70
C ILE A 46 -2.69 -1.38 -0.81
N ILE A 47 -2.15 -0.18 -1.05
CA ILE A 47 -0.71 0.04 -1.20
C ILE A 47 -0.16 0.69 0.06
N VAL A 48 0.78 0.05 0.71
CA VAL A 48 1.48 0.53 1.92
C VAL A 48 2.95 0.77 1.56
N ILE A 49 3.38 2.02 1.68
CA ILE A 49 4.70 2.53 1.29
C ILE A 49 5.29 3.40 2.42
N PRO A 50 6.61 3.60 2.50
CA PRO A 50 7.18 4.49 3.52
C PRO A 50 6.75 5.94 3.26
N LEU A 51 6.56 6.71 4.34
CA LEU A 51 6.16 8.13 4.24
C LEU A 51 7.30 8.99 3.66
N LEU A 52 8.54 8.66 4.05
CA LEU A 52 9.77 9.22 3.48
C LEU A 52 10.72 8.06 3.14
N PRO A 53 11.41 8.09 1.97
CA PRO A 53 12.52 7.18 1.69
C PRO A 53 13.56 7.20 2.82
N GLY A 54 14.02 6.04 3.24
CA GLY A 54 15.04 5.91 4.29
C GLY A 54 16.42 6.20 3.73
N PHE A 55 17.20 7.01 4.43
CA PHE A 55 18.57 7.36 4.07
C PHE A 55 19.46 7.39 5.32
N GLN A 56 20.70 6.91 5.18
CA GLN A 56 21.74 7.08 6.19
C GLN A 56 22.46 8.41 5.90
N GLY A 57 21.98 9.47 6.52
CA GLY A 57 22.54 10.81 6.41
C GLY A 57 21.69 11.79 7.21
N GLY A 58 22.30 12.89 7.67
CA GLY A 58 21.53 14.02 8.16
C GLY A 58 20.73 14.67 7.03
N LEU A 59 19.95 15.71 7.35
CA LEU A 59 19.34 16.56 6.33
C LEU A 59 20.37 17.53 5.71
N ASP A 60 21.52 17.00 5.28
CA ASP A 60 22.42 17.71 4.38
C ASP A 60 21.81 17.84 2.98
N ASP A 61 22.28 18.81 2.20
CA ASP A 61 21.68 19.15 0.90
C ASP A 61 21.68 17.99 -0.10
N THR A 62 22.65 17.08 0.00
CA THR A 62 22.88 15.93 -0.88
C THR A 62 21.93 14.77 -0.58
N GLY A 63 21.82 14.39 0.70
CA GLY A 63 20.83 13.42 1.18
C GLY A 63 19.41 13.91 0.88
N ALA A 64 19.15 15.19 1.16
CA ALA A 64 17.88 15.83 0.85
C ALA A 64 17.58 15.85 -0.66
N ALA A 65 18.57 16.07 -1.53
CA ALA A 65 18.39 16.02 -2.99
C ALA A 65 17.95 14.62 -3.47
N THR A 66 18.58 13.56 -2.95
CA THR A 66 18.23 12.18 -3.34
C THR A 66 16.83 11.80 -2.87
N VAL A 67 16.47 12.18 -1.64
CA VAL A 67 15.11 12.01 -1.11
C VAL A 67 14.08 12.75 -1.97
N ARG A 68 14.34 14.02 -2.33
CA ARG A 68 13.48 14.81 -3.23
C ARG A 68 13.30 14.14 -4.60
N ALA A 69 14.36 13.56 -5.18
CA ALA A 69 14.30 12.86 -6.46
C ALA A 69 13.45 11.58 -6.38
N LEU A 70 13.64 10.75 -5.36
CA LEU A 70 12.83 9.54 -5.14
C LEU A 70 11.34 9.88 -4.91
N MET A 71 11.07 10.90 -4.09
CA MET A 71 9.71 11.41 -3.86
C MET A 71 9.08 11.97 -5.14
N HIS A 72 9.85 12.65 -6.01
CA HIS A 72 9.35 13.12 -7.31
C HIS A 72 8.80 11.95 -8.14
N TRP A 73 9.58 10.89 -8.34
CA TRP A 73 9.17 9.74 -9.15
C TRP A 73 8.01 8.95 -8.55
N GLN A 74 7.99 8.80 -7.21
CA GLN A 74 6.88 8.16 -6.51
C GLN A 74 5.59 8.99 -6.64
N TYR A 75 5.63 10.30 -6.40
CA TYR A 75 4.44 11.14 -6.58
C TYR A 75 4.02 11.28 -8.05
N ARG A 76 4.94 11.28 -9.02
CA ARG A 76 4.62 11.20 -10.47
C ARG A 76 3.86 9.92 -10.81
N THR A 77 4.24 8.80 -10.20
CA THR A 77 3.53 7.53 -10.35
C THR A 77 2.13 7.59 -9.73
N ILE A 78 2.03 8.11 -8.49
CA ILE A 78 0.81 8.05 -7.68
C ILE A 78 -0.23 9.09 -8.10
N CYS A 79 0.09 10.39 -8.08
CA CYS A 79 -0.92 11.46 -8.19
C CYS A 79 -0.50 12.77 -8.89
N LYS A 80 0.77 12.93 -9.29
CA LYS A 80 1.30 14.18 -9.85
C LYS A 80 1.45 14.07 -11.37
N GLY A 81 0.74 14.93 -12.10
CA GLY A 81 0.76 14.97 -13.57
C GLY A 81 -0.27 14.04 -14.22
N SER A 82 -0.51 14.26 -15.51
CA SER A 82 -1.51 13.58 -16.33
C SER A 82 -1.28 12.07 -16.45
N ASN A 83 -0.04 11.59 -16.36
CA ASN A 83 0.31 10.17 -16.50
C ASN A 83 0.28 9.40 -15.16
N SER A 84 -0.16 10.03 -14.07
CA SER A 84 -0.24 9.37 -12.76
C SER A 84 -1.48 8.46 -12.63
N ILE A 85 -1.38 7.37 -11.84
CA ILE A 85 -2.45 6.39 -11.72
C ILE A 85 -3.73 6.99 -11.12
N LEU A 86 -3.62 7.82 -10.08
CA LEU A 86 -4.80 8.46 -9.49
C LEU A 86 -5.39 9.55 -10.39
N HIS A 87 -4.61 10.26 -11.21
CA HIS A 87 -5.19 11.21 -12.17
C HIS A 87 -6.08 10.47 -13.18
N ASN A 88 -5.56 9.42 -13.81
CA ASN A 88 -6.29 8.66 -14.83
C ASN A 88 -7.49 7.89 -14.26
N LEU A 89 -7.42 7.42 -13.02
CA LEU A 89 -8.57 6.79 -12.36
C LEU A 89 -9.61 7.83 -11.93
N ASN A 90 -9.22 8.97 -11.36
CA ASN A 90 -10.18 10.02 -11.00
C ASN A 90 -10.90 10.60 -12.21
N ALA A 91 -10.24 10.71 -13.37
CA ALA A 91 -10.88 11.13 -14.62
C ALA A 91 -11.97 10.16 -15.11
N LEU A 92 -11.89 8.86 -14.74
CA LEU A 92 -12.82 7.82 -15.19
C LEU A 92 -13.86 7.41 -14.13
N LEU A 93 -13.46 7.32 -12.86
CA LEU A 93 -14.28 6.84 -11.73
C LEU A 93 -14.76 7.98 -10.82
N GLY A 94 -14.19 9.19 -10.95
CA GLY A 94 -14.46 10.31 -10.06
C GLY A 94 -14.18 9.96 -8.59
N PRO A 95 -15.08 10.34 -7.66
CA PRO A 95 -14.93 10.03 -6.23
C PRO A 95 -14.77 8.53 -5.91
N LYS A 96 -15.33 7.63 -6.75
CA LYS A 96 -15.29 6.18 -6.54
C LYS A 96 -13.89 5.58 -6.64
N THR A 97 -12.90 6.30 -7.18
CA THR A 97 -11.49 5.85 -7.24
C THR A 97 -10.98 5.29 -5.90
N ARG A 98 -11.38 5.92 -4.79
CA ARG A 98 -10.97 5.57 -3.42
C ARG A 98 -11.49 4.22 -2.94
N ASP A 99 -12.60 3.74 -3.51
CA ASP A 99 -13.17 2.42 -3.20
C ASP A 99 -12.32 1.29 -3.80
N TYR A 100 -11.61 1.58 -4.92
CA TYR A 100 -10.82 0.61 -5.68
C TYR A 100 -9.31 0.66 -5.38
N ILE A 101 -8.75 1.84 -5.08
CA ILE A 101 -7.32 1.99 -4.77
C ILE A 101 -7.10 3.08 -3.72
N SER A 102 -6.24 2.78 -2.73
CA SER A 102 -5.77 3.75 -1.76
C SER A 102 -4.32 3.47 -1.34
N PHE A 103 -3.59 4.55 -1.07
CA PHE A 103 -2.19 4.54 -0.64
C PHE A 103 -2.08 4.94 0.83
N TYR A 104 -1.20 4.26 1.54
CA TYR A 104 -1.00 4.40 2.98
C TYR A 104 0.49 4.40 3.31
N GLY A 105 0.86 5.07 4.40
CA GLY A 105 2.13 4.88 5.09
C GLY A 105 1.90 4.67 6.58
N LEU A 106 2.92 4.16 7.27
CA LEU A 106 2.85 3.74 8.66
C LEU A 106 3.61 4.73 9.55
N ARG A 107 3.06 5.04 10.73
CA ARG A 107 3.68 5.86 11.77
C ARG A 107 3.33 5.27 13.13
N THR A 108 4.22 5.42 14.10
CA THR A 108 4.00 5.04 15.50
C THR A 108 4.29 6.24 16.40
N TYR A 109 3.89 6.17 17.66
CA TYR A 109 4.12 7.18 18.68
C TYR A 109 4.54 6.53 20.00
N GLY A 110 5.21 7.28 20.86
CA GLY A 110 5.64 6.79 22.17
C GLY A 110 6.30 7.88 23.01
N GLN A 111 6.50 7.57 24.29
CA GLN A 111 7.33 8.37 25.19
C GLN A 111 8.72 7.73 25.30
N LEU A 112 9.75 8.55 25.50
CA LEU A 112 11.11 8.07 25.78
C LEU A 112 11.38 7.91 27.29
N SER A 113 10.51 8.47 28.12
CA SER A 113 10.55 8.47 29.58
C SER A 113 9.13 8.65 30.15
N ASP A 114 8.84 8.07 31.31
CA ASP A 114 7.51 8.10 31.97
C ASP A 114 6.98 9.53 32.23
N VAL A 115 7.90 10.49 32.33
CA VAL A 115 7.62 11.92 32.29
C VAL A 115 8.36 12.49 31.09
N GLY A 116 7.64 12.84 30.03
CA GLY A 116 8.22 13.35 28.79
C GLY A 116 7.19 13.64 27.70
N PRO A 117 7.58 14.38 26.64
CA PRO A 117 6.69 14.64 25.50
C PRO A 117 6.44 13.37 24.68
N MET A 118 5.27 13.30 24.05
CA MET A 118 4.97 12.28 23.04
C MET A 118 5.78 12.54 21.77
N PHE A 119 6.56 11.56 21.34
CA PHE A 119 7.24 11.56 20.05
C PHE A 119 6.43 10.75 19.03
N THR A 120 6.58 11.07 17.73
CA THR A 120 6.04 10.24 16.64
C THR A 120 7.10 10.03 15.57
N ASN A 121 7.21 8.81 15.05
CA ASN A 121 8.16 8.48 13.99
C ASN A 121 7.53 7.58 12.92
N GLN A 122 8.01 7.67 11.68
CA GLN A 122 7.53 6.77 10.63
C GLN A 122 7.96 5.32 10.93
N VAL A 123 7.08 4.37 10.68
CA VAL A 123 7.44 2.95 10.64
C VAL A 123 7.90 2.66 9.22
N TYR A 124 9.20 2.41 9.04
CA TYR A 124 9.79 2.34 7.72
C TYR A 124 9.42 1.05 6.99
N VAL A 125 8.61 1.17 5.93
CA VAL A 125 8.11 0.03 5.15
C VAL A 125 9.22 -0.47 4.21
N HIS A 126 10.07 -1.36 4.68
CA HIS A 126 11.12 -1.98 3.87
C HIS A 126 10.68 -3.26 3.14
N SER A 127 9.53 -3.86 3.51
CA SER A 127 9.00 -5.09 2.90
C SER A 127 8.84 -4.98 1.38
N LYS A 128 8.92 -6.10 0.65
CA LYS A 128 8.47 -6.22 -0.74
C LYS A 128 7.57 -7.44 -0.86
N VAL A 129 6.28 -7.22 -0.57
CA VAL A 129 5.26 -8.26 -0.43
C VAL A 129 4.00 -7.86 -1.20
N MET A 130 3.45 -8.79 -1.99
CA MET A 130 2.12 -8.66 -2.60
C MET A 130 1.26 -9.86 -2.20
N ILE A 131 0.03 -9.63 -1.76
CA ILE A 131 -0.94 -10.68 -1.48
C ILE A 131 -2.14 -10.48 -2.39
N VAL A 132 -2.53 -11.55 -3.08
CA VAL A 132 -3.61 -11.59 -4.06
C VAL A 132 -4.68 -12.58 -3.58
N ASP A 133 -5.92 -12.08 -3.43
CA ASP A 133 -7.17 -12.83 -3.16
C ASP A 133 -7.18 -13.74 -1.93
N ASP A 134 -6.26 -13.50 -0.99
CA ASP A 134 -5.91 -14.44 0.08
C ASP A 134 -5.60 -15.85 -0.45
N ARG A 135 -4.98 -15.98 -1.63
CA ARG A 135 -4.57 -17.27 -2.23
C ARG A 135 -3.16 -17.32 -2.78
N ILE A 136 -2.61 -16.16 -3.17
CA ILE A 136 -1.26 -16.06 -3.72
C ILE A 136 -0.51 -14.99 -2.94
N ALA A 137 0.71 -15.29 -2.52
CA ALA A 137 1.63 -14.33 -1.92
C ALA A 137 2.94 -14.28 -2.71
N LEU A 138 3.41 -13.07 -3.02
CA LEU A 138 4.74 -12.82 -3.53
C LEU A 138 5.56 -12.21 -2.40
N VAL A 139 6.74 -12.78 -2.13
CA VAL A 139 7.68 -12.28 -1.12
C VAL A 139 9.08 -12.27 -1.74
N GLY A 140 9.82 -11.18 -1.59
CA GLY A 140 11.15 -11.06 -2.19
C GLY A 140 11.90 -9.79 -1.83
N SER A 141 12.94 -9.51 -2.60
CA SER A 141 13.74 -8.29 -2.53
C SER A 141 13.30 -7.21 -3.53
N SER A 142 12.62 -7.59 -4.62
CA SER A 142 12.27 -6.68 -5.72
C SER A 142 11.36 -5.52 -5.32
N ASN A 143 11.88 -4.29 -5.44
CA ASN A 143 11.07 -3.09 -5.32
C ASN A 143 10.18 -2.86 -6.55
N ILE A 144 9.14 -2.02 -6.44
CA ILE A 144 8.41 -1.58 -7.64
C ILE A 144 9.12 -0.34 -8.18
N ASN A 145 10.14 -0.60 -8.98
CA ASN A 145 10.87 0.36 -9.79
C ASN A 145 11.58 -0.36 -10.95
N ASP A 146 12.08 0.40 -11.92
CA ASP A 146 12.83 -0.17 -13.06
C ASP A 146 14.16 -0.81 -12.65
N ARG A 147 14.72 -0.44 -11.49
CA ARG A 147 15.97 -0.99 -10.96
C ARG A 147 15.83 -2.47 -10.59
N SER A 148 14.74 -2.81 -9.93
CA SER A 148 14.43 -4.17 -9.49
C SER A 148 13.68 -5.02 -10.52
N LEU A 149 12.89 -4.39 -11.42
CA LEU A 149 11.94 -5.12 -12.28
C LEU A 149 12.36 -5.31 -13.74
N LEU A 150 13.44 -4.68 -14.21
CA LEU A 150 13.90 -4.86 -15.59
C LEU A 150 14.88 -6.03 -15.78
N GLY A 151 15.39 -6.63 -14.70
CA GLY A 151 16.37 -7.73 -14.72
C GLY A 151 17.78 -7.35 -15.22
N SER A 152 17.92 -6.29 -16.01
CA SER A 152 19.20 -5.80 -16.54
C SER A 152 19.92 -4.79 -15.61
N ARG A 153 19.63 -4.80 -14.31
CA ARG A 153 20.09 -3.80 -13.33
C ARG A 153 20.49 -4.46 -12.02
N ASP A 154 19.66 -4.39 -10.98
CA ASP A 154 19.96 -5.01 -9.70
C ASP A 154 19.55 -6.50 -9.72
N SER A 155 20.35 -7.37 -9.10
CA SER A 155 20.00 -8.78 -8.91
C SER A 155 18.97 -8.92 -7.79
N GLU A 156 17.85 -9.54 -8.09
CA GLU A 156 16.70 -9.64 -7.16
C GLU A 156 16.18 -11.08 -7.10
N ILE A 157 15.60 -11.47 -5.96
CA ILE A 157 14.93 -12.75 -5.79
C ILE A 157 13.49 -12.53 -5.30
N CYS A 158 12.55 -13.31 -5.85
CA CYS A 158 11.15 -13.32 -5.41
C CYS A 158 10.59 -14.74 -5.51
N VAL A 159 9.86 -15.15 -4.46
CA VAL A 159 9.13 -16.41 -4.41
C VAL A 159 7.65 -16.11 -4.61
N VAL A 160 7.00 -16.88 -5.50
CA VAL A 160 5.54 -16.93 -5.63
C VAL A 160 5.05 -18.12 -4.84
N ILE A 161 4.17 -17.89 -3.87
CA ILE A 161 3.56 -18.89 -3.01
C ILE A 161 2.09 -18.97 -3.40
N GLU A 162 1.70 -20.08 -4.01
CA GLU A 162 0.31 -20.39 -4.37
C GLU A 162 -0.23 -21.44 -3.40
N ASP A 163 -1.24 -21.08 -2.61
CA ASP A 163 -1.84 -22.00 -1.64
C ASP A 163 -2.56 -23.17 -2.32
N LYS A 164 -2.34 -24.38 -1.78
CA LYS A 164 -3.11 -25.59 -2.09
C LYS A 164 -4.03 -26.04 -0.95
N ASP A 165 -3.72 -25.61 0.28
CA ASP A 165 -4.56 -25.82 1.46
C ASP A 165 -5.50 -24.62 1.65
N PHE A 166 -6.80 -24.89 1.72
CA PHE A 166 -7.82 -23.83 1.81
C PHE A 166 -8.63 -23.90 3.10
N ILE A 167 -8.96 -22.74 3.63
CA ILE A 167 -9.84 -22.52 4.79
C ILE A 167 -11.12 -21.78 4.37
N ASP A 168 -12.19 -21.95 5.14
CA ASP A 168 -13.47 -21.28 4.89
C ASP A 168 -13.46 -19.81 5.33
N SER A 169 -13.47 -18.93 4.33
CA SER A 169 -13.53 -17.48 4.47
C SER A 169 -14.72 -16.88 3.73
N THR A 170 -14.80 -15.55 3.74
CA THR A 170 -15.73 -14.77 2.93
C THR A 170 -14.98 -13.73 2.11
N MET A 171 -15.56 -13.36 0.98
CA MET A 171 -15.06 -12.33 0.07
C MET A 171 -16.27 -11.58 -0.49
N ASP A 172 -16.43 -10.31 -0.11
CA ASP A 172 -17.59 -9.47 -0.46
C ASP A 172 -18.91 -10.08 0.04
N GLY A 173 -18.88 -10.65 1.26
CA GLY A 173 -19.99 -11.35 1.89
C GLY A 173 -20.31 -12.73 1.30
N LYS A 174 -19.60 -13.17 0.25
CA LYS A 174 -19.82 -14.47 -0.39
C LYS A 174 -18.85 -15.53 0.14
N PRO A 175 -19.25 -16.81 0.24
CA PRO A 175 -18.33 -17.89 0.62
C PRO A 175 -17.09 -17.94 -0.28
N TRP A 176 -15.91 -18.01 0.34
CA TRP A 176 -14.62 -18.01 -0.34
C TRP A 176 -13.65 -19.01 0.31
N LYS A 177 -13.11 -19.93 -0.49
CA LYS A 177 -11.98 -20.77 -0.08
C LYS A 177 -10.71 -19.92 -0.15
N ALA A 178 -10.23 -19.45 1.00
CA ALA A 178 -9.00 -18.69 1.13
C ALA A 178 -7.82 -19.63 1.38
N GLY A 179 -6.67 -19.37 0.78
CA GLY A 179 -5.43 -20.08 1.00
C GLY A 179 -4.91 -19.87 2.42
N LYS A 180 -4.43 -20.94 3.07
CA LYS A 180 -4.02 -20.91 4.47
C LYS A 180 -2.83 -19.97 4.73
N PHE A 181 -1.82 -19.95 3.85
CA PHE A 181 -0.66 -19.08 3.96
C PHE A 181 -1.01 -17.62 3.63
N ALA A 182 -1.58 -17.36 2.45
CA ALA A 182 -1.87 -16.01 1.99
C ALA A 182 -2.88 -15.31 2.91
N CYS A 183 -3.92 -16.01 3.37
CA CYS A 183 -4.87 -15.48 4.36
C CYS A 183 -4.21 -15.17 5.70
N SER A 184 -3.44 -16.11 6.28
CA SER A 184 -2.81 -15.90 7.59
C SER A 184 -1.76 -14.78 7.58
N LEU A 185 -0.94 -14.69 6.52
CA LEU A 185 -0.03 -13.58 6.30
C LEU A 185 -0.80 -12.25 6.19
N ARG A 186 -1.92 -12.24 5.45
CA ARG A 186 -2.75 -11.06 5.29
C ARG A 186 -3.41 -10.66 6.60
N VAL A 187 -3.92 -11.59 7.40
CA VAL A 187 -4.50 -11.33 8.73
C VAL A 187 -3.44 -10.74 9.68
N SER A 188 -2.28 -11.40 9.83
CA SER A 188 -1.19 -10.94 10.69
C SER A 188 -0.76 -9.52 10.35
N LEU A 189 -0.54 -9.23 9.06
CA LEU A 189 -0.20 -7.90 8.57
C LEU A 189 -1.33 -6.87 8.67
N TRP A 190 -2.58 -7.26 8.92
CA TRP A 190 -3.67 -6.32 9.18
C TRP A 190 -3.83 -6.07 10.68
N ALA A 191 -3.68 -7.10 11.52
CA ALA A 191 -3.69 -6.96 12.97
C ALA A 191 -2.59 -6.00 13.46
N GLU A 192 -1.35 -6.16 12.98
CA GLU A 192 -0.23 -5.23 13.20
C GLU A 192 -0.61 -3.78 12.82
N HIS A 193 -1.10 -3.58 11.59
CA HIS A 193 -1.34 -2.23 11.05
C HIS A 193 -2.53 -1.54 11.71
N LEU A 194 -3.55 -2.29 12.12
CA LEU A 194 -4.80 -1.75 12.65
C LEU A 194 -4.87 -1.76 14.19
N GLY A 195 -3.85 -2.30 14.86
CA GLY A 195 -3.82 -2.42 16.33
C GLY A 195 -4.83 -3.43 16.89
N LEU A 196 -5.20 -4.46 16.12
CA LEU A 196 -6.24 -5.41 16.51
C LEU A 196 -5.70 -6.46 17.49
N ARG A 197 -6.45 -6.71 18.56
CA ARG A 197 -6.23 -7.81 19.51
C ARG A 197 -6.73 -9.13 18.94
N ALA A 198 -6.42 -10.23 19.61
CA ALA A 198 -6.74 -11.59 19.14
C ALA A 198 -8.25 -11.80 18.92
N GLU A 199 -9.08 -11.18 19.75
CA GLU A 199 -10.55 -11.27 19.70
C GLU A 199 -11.14 -10.48 18.50
N GLU A 200 -10.41 -9.45 18.04
CA GLU A 200 -10.83 -8.50 17.02
C GLU A 200 -10.44 -8.93 15.60
N ILE A 201 -9.55 -9.92 15.47
CA ILE A 201 -9.11 -10.50 14.19
C ILE A 201 -10.29 -10.96 13.31
N CYS A 202 -11.38 -11.43 13.90
CA CYS A 202 -12.57 -11.87 13.17
C CYS A 202 -13.21 -10.76 12.33
N GLN A 203 -13.06 -9.49 12.74
CA GLN A 203 -13.63 -8.31 12.06
C GLN A 203 -12.96 -8.02 10.70
N VAL A 204 -11.77 -8.57 10.46
CA VAL A 204 -11.04 -8.43 9.20
C VAL A 204 -10.98 -9.74 8.41
N LYS A 205 -11.91 -10.67 8.67
CA LYS A 205 -12.02 -11.94 7.92
C LYS A 205 -12.36 -11.74 6.44
N ASP A 206 -13.20 -10.75 6.11
CA ASP A 206 -13.56 -10.39 4.73
C ASP A 206 -12.82 -9.13 4.25
N PRO A 207 -11.63 -9.25 3.65
CA PRO A 207 -10.80 -8.10 3.31
C PRO A 207 -11.33 -7.18 2.19
N VAL A 208 -12.48 -7.48 1.55
CA VAL A 208 -13.18 -6.51 0.67
C VAL A 208 -14.52 -6.02 1.20
N ALA A 209 -15.10 -6.59 2.24
CA ALA A 209 -16.36 -6.06 2.80
C ALA A 209 -16.25 -4.57 3.13
N ASP A 210 -17.33 -3.81 2.91
CA ASP A 210 -17.34 -2.37 3.23
C ASP A 210 -17.11 -2.12 4.71
N SER A 211 -17.62 -2.97 5.60
CA SER A 211 -17.32 -2.94 7.04
C SER A 211 -15.82 -3.02 7.34
N THR A 212 -15.15 -4.01 6.76
CA THR A 212 -13.71 -4.24 6.97
C THR A 212 -12.85 -3.14 6.31
N TYR A 213 -13.21 -2.67 5.10
CA TYR A 213 -12.40 -1.68 4.38
C TYR A 213 -12.71 -0.23 4.74
N LYS A 214 -13.99 0.18 4.77
CA LYS A 214 -14.38 1.58 5.03
C LYS A 214 -14.41 1.89 6.52
N ASP A 215 -15.03 1.01 7.30
CA ASP A 215 -15.36 1.31 8.70
C ASP A 215 -14.22 0.96 9.66
N ILE A 216 -13.35 0.00 9.29
CA ILE A 216 -12.10 -0.29 10.01
C ILE A 216 -10.91 0.35 9.26
N TRP A 217 -10.46 -0.23 8.14
CA TRP A 217 -9.17 0.14 7.52
C TRP A 217 -9.06 1.64 7.15
N MET A 218 -10.07 2.20 6.47
CA MET A 218 -10.09 3.62 6.11
C MET A 218 -10.37 4.55 7.29
N ALA A 219 -11.00 4.07 8.37
CA ALA A 219 -11.27 4.85 9.57
C ALA A 219 -10.00 5.01 10.43
N THR A 220 -9.27 3.93 10.70
CA THR A 220 -7.95 3.97 11.36
C THR A 220 -6.99 4.90 10.61
N ALA A 221 -7.00 4.85 9.27
CA ALA A 221 -6.21 5.73 8.43
C ALA A 221 -6.68 7.21 8.36
N LYS A 222 -7.84 7.56 8.93
CA LYS A 222 -8.27 8.96 9.14
C LYS A 222 -7.79 9.48 10.49
N VAL A 223 -7.86 8.67 11.55
CA VAL A 223 -7.38 9.02 12.90
C VAL A 223 -5.89 9.39 12.86
N GLY A 224 -5.10 8.67 12.06
CA GLY A 224 -3.68 8.97 11.87
C GLY A 224 -3.34 10.33 11.25
N LEU A 225 -4.34 11.08 10.75
CA LEU A 225 -4.15 12.43 10.23
C LEU A 225 -4.10 13.51 11.33
N VAL A 226 -4.55 13.19 12.55
CA VAL A 226 -4.63 14.14 13.69
C VAL A 226 -3.25 14.42 14.29
N PHE A 227 -2.31 13.48 14.21
CA PHE A 227 -0.97 13.57 14.82
C PHE A 227 0.06 14.33 13.95
N LEU A 228 -0.36 15.40 13.26
CA LEU A 228 0.47 16.16 12.33
C LEU A 228 0.50 17.66 12.66
N THR A 229 1.64 18.12 13.20
CA THR A 229 1.96 19.55 13.35
C THR A 229 3.13 20.04 12.49
N LEU A 230 3.84 19.18 11.72
CA LEU A 230 5.20 19.52 11.25
C LEU A 230 5.63 19.19 9.80
N VAL A 231 4.73 18.80 8.88
CA VAL A 231 5.12 18.53 7.46
C VAL A 231 4.07 19.04 6.46
N ASP A 232 3.84 20.34 6.38
CA ASP A 232 2.69 20.93 5.66
C ASP A 232 2.87 21.11 4.15
N CYS A 233 4.00 20.64 3.58
CA CYS A 233 4.31 20.74 2.16
C CYS A 233 4.24 19.39 1.43
N LEU A 234 3.60 19.40 0.25
CA LEU A 234 3.59 18.36 -0.80
C LEU A 234 2.73 17.09 -0.54
N GLY A 235 1.66 16.94 -1.33
CA GLY A 235 1.08 15.61 -1.68
C GLY A 235 0.05 14.97 -0.74
N ARG A 236 -0.19 15.53 0.46
CA ARG A 236 -0.98 14.93 1.57
C ARG A 236 -2.35 14.29 1.24
N LYS A 237 -3.04 14.64 0.14
CA LYS A 237 -4.35 14.03 -0.21
C LYS A 237 -4.25 12.62 -0.81
N ALA A 238 -3.06 12.17 -1.24
CA ALA A 238 -2.89 10.91 -1.96
C ALA A 238 -2.51 9.72 -1.06
N ILE A 239 -1.63 9.93 -0.07
CA ILE A 239 -1.14 8.89 0.86
C ILE A 239 -1.68 9.20 2.25
N ARG A 240 -2.38 8.25 2.88
CA ARG A 240 -2.93 8.39 4.24
C ARG A 240 -1.98 7.79 5.29
N ILE A 241 -2.11 8.20 6.54
CA ILE A 241 -1.28 7.66 7.63
C ILE A 241 -2.12 6.69 8.45
N ILE A 242 -1.62 5.47 8.59
CA ILE A 242 -2.07 4.51 9.60
C ILE A 242 -1.16 4.69 10.82
N LEU A 243 -1.75 4.95 11.98
CA LEU A 243 -1.03 4.90 13.25
C LEU A 243 -1.05 3.49 13.80
N ILE A 244 0.14 2.97 14.06
CA ILE A 244 0.36 1.73 14.79
C ILE A 244 0.57 2.13 16.24
N PRO A 245 -0.27 1.63 17.18
CA PRO A 245 -0.14 1.91 18.61
C PRO A 245 1.12 1.29 19.23
#